data_AF-A0A0W0UNE7-F1
#
_entry.id   AF-A0A0W0UNE7-F1
#
_cell.length_a   1.000
_cell.length_b   1.000
_cell.length_c   1.000
_cell.angle_alpha   90.00
_cell.angle_beta   90.00
_cell.angle_gamma   90.00
#
_symmetry.space_group_name_H-M   'P 1'
#
loop_
_entity.id
_entity.type
_entity.pdbx_description
1 polymer ?
#
loop_
_entity_poly.entity_id
_entity_poly.type
_entity_poly.pdbx_seq_one_letter_code
_entity_poly.pdbx_strand_id
1 'polypeptide(L)'
;MGIDEHSFTKKQGYITTLCDLGKHKVFDIVKGRSVRDLESYFKALEGKERIRVVCIDLSSSYRALVKRYFPNAKIVADRFHVIRLINQLSMQTFHQIDPAMKYQRGTLMALKTKPENLS
;
A
#
# COMPACT_ATOMS: atom_id res chain seq x y z
N MET A 1 0.77 13.16 2.36
CA MET A 1 -0.12 12.58 1.35
C MET A 1 0.07 11.07 1.35
N GLY A 2 -1.00 10.29 1.34
CA GLY A 2 -0.97 8.84 1.13
C GLY A 2 -1.39 8.54 -0.32
N ILE A 3 -0.75 7.55 -0.94
CA ILE A 3 -1.12 7.04 -2.26
C ILE A 3 -1.39 5.54 -2.07
N ASP A 4 -2.61 5.11 -2.37
CA ASP A 4 -2.99 3.69 -2.29
C ASP A 4 -3.83 3.26 -3.49
N GLU A 5 -3.64 2.01 -3.92
CA GLU A 5 -4.39 1.40 -5.02
C GLU A 5 -5.57 0.56 -4.51
N HIS A 6 -6.76 0.83 -5.02
CA HIS A 6 -7.91 -0.03 -4.83
C HIS A 6 -8.38 -0.64 -6.15
N SER A 7 -8.65 -1.95 -6.12
CA SER A 7 -9.33 -2.63 -7.22
C SER A 7 -10.82 -2.32 -7.13
N PHE A 8 -11.37 -1.59 -8.11
CA PHE A 8 -12.78 -1.20 -8.06
C PHE A 8 -13.68 -2.37 -8.46
N THR A 9 -13.45 -2.97 -9.64
CA THR A 9 -14.05 -4.24 -10.07
C THR A 9 -13.20 -4.91 -11.16
N LYS A 10 -13.32 -6.22 -11.36
CA LYS A 10 -12.61 -6.97 -12.43
C LYS A 10 -12.82 -6.39 -13.84
N LYS A 11 -13.92 -5.65 -14.08
CA LYS A 11 -14.26 -5.02 -15.37
C LYS A 11 -13.86 -3.55 -15.48
N GLN A 12 -13.76 -2.80 -14.37
CA GLN A 12 -13.49 -1.35 -14.41
C GLN A 12 -12.06 -0.96 -14.01
N GLY A 13 -11.23 -1.92 -13.62
CA GLY A 13 -9.80 -1.71 -13.39
C GLY A 13 -9.46 -1.21 -11.99
N TYR A 14 -8.34 -0.48 -11.90
CA TYR A 14 -7.78 0.04 -10.65
C TYR A 14 -8.12 1.52 -10.51
N ILE A 15 -8.25 1.97 -9.25
CA ILE A 15 -8.30 3.37 -8.88
C ILE A 15 -7.16 3.65 -7.92
N THR A 16 -6.55 4.82 -8.06
CA THR A 16 -5.54 5.31 -7.12
C THR A 16 -6.18 6.38 -6.25
N THR A 17 -6.15 6.18 -4.94
CA THR A 17 -6.67 7.13 -3.96
C THR A 17 -5.55 7.99 -3.41
N LEU A 18 -5.84 9.27 -3.26
CA LEU A 18 -4.92 10.26 -2.70
C LEU A 18 -5.51 10.79 -1.40
N CYS A 19 -4.78 10.53 -0.32
CA CYS A 19 -5.26 10.78 1.04
C CYS A 19 -4.43 11.87 1.72
N ASP A 20 -5.09 12.73 2.47
CA ASP A 20 -4.46 13.59 3.45
C ASP A 20 -4.26 12.75 4.71
N LEU A 21 -2.99 12.44 5.01
CA LEU A 21 -2.59 11.63 6.17
C LEU A 21 -2.87 12.33 7.50
N GLY A 22 -2.89 13.66 7.53
CA GLY A 22 -3.16 14.42 8.76
C GLY A 22 -4.66 14.54 9.04
N LYS A 23 -5.47 14.66 7.98
CA LYS A 23 -6.94 14.74 8.10
C LYS A 23 -7.65 13.40 8.03
N HIS A 24 -6.93 12.31 7.74
CA HIS A 24 -7.47 10.97 7.50
C HIS A 24 -8.60 10.97 6.46
N LYS A 25 -8.46 11.76 5.40
CA LYS A 25 -9.49 11.91 4.36
C LYS A 25 -8.90 11.70 2.97
N VAL A 26 -9.63 10.96 2.14
CA VAL A 26 -9.40 10.95 0.70
C VAL A 26 -9.74 12.34 0.18
N PHE A 27 -8.82 13.01 -0.50
CA PHE A 27 -9.08 14.29 -1.14
C PHE A 27 -9.20 14.16 -2.65
N ASP A 28 -8.70 13.07 -3.24
CA ASP A 28 -8.87 12.82 -4.68
C ASP A 28 -8.79 11.33 -5.04
N ILE A 29 -9.34 10.99 -6.21
CA ILE A 29 -9.34 9.65 -6.78
C ILE A 29 -8.96 9.75 -8.26
N VAL A 30 -7.84 9.13 -8.61
CA VAL A 30 -7.37 9.04 -9.99
C VAL A 30 -7.78 7.69 -10.58
N LYS A 31 -8.43 7.71 -11.73
CA LYS A 31 -8.79 6.47 -12.44
C LYS A 31 -7.53 5.85 -13.04
N GLY A 32 -7.31 4.56 -12.76
CA GLY A 32 -6.14 3.83 -13.20
C GLY A 32 -5.09 3.65 -12.10
N ARG A 33 -4.03 2.93 -12.47
CA ARG A 33 -2.83 2.70 -11.67
C ARG A 33 -1.54 2.91 -12.46
N SER A 34 -1.67 3.26 -13.75
CA SER A 34 -0.49 3.37 -14.58
C SER A 34 0.26 4.64 -14.21
N VAL A 35 1.58 4.60 -14.36
CA VAL A 35 2.44 5.77 -14.17
C VAL A 35 1.93 6.95 -15.01
N ARG A 36 1.42 6.69 -16.23
CA ARG A 36 0.90 7.74 -17.14
C ARG A 36 -0.35 8.43 -16.61
N ASP A 37 -1.26 7.66 -16.00
CA ASP A 37 -2.52 8.20 -15.45
C ASP A 37 -2.21 9.19 -14.33
N LEU A 38 -1.25 8.84 -13.46
CA LEU A 38 -0.85 9.65 -12.33
C LEU A 38 0.13 10.78 -12.69
N GLU A 39 0.94 10.63 -13.72
CA GLU A 39 1.81 11.71 -14.21
C GLU A 39 1.02 12.94 -14.61
N SER A 40 -0.06 12.74 -15.36
CA SER A 40 -0.93 13.83 -15.82
C SER A 40 -1.54 14.56 -14.63
N TYR A 41 -2.01 13.79 -13.64
CA TYR A 41 -2.57 14.33 -12.40
C TYR A 41 -1.53 15.10 -11.58
N PHE A 42 -0.37 14.52 -11.27
CA PHE A 42 0.67 15.19 -10.47
C PHE A 42 1.30 16.40 -11.16
N LYS A 43 1.25 16.44 -12.50
CA LYS A 43 1.67 17.63 -13.24
C LYS A 43 0.72 18.80 -12.98
N ALA A 44 -0.59 18.55 -12.97
CA ALA A 44 -1.65 19.53 -12.74
C ALA A 44 -1.88 19.85 -11.25
N LEU A 45 -1.42 19.00 -10.33
CA LEU A 45 -1.60 19.21 -8.90
C LEU A 45 -0.89 20.48 -8.41
N GLU A 46 -1.69 21.46 -8.02
CA GLU A 46 -1.22 22.69 -7.39
C GLU A 46 -0.80 22.45 -5.94
N GLY A 47 0.21 23.17 -5.47
CA GLY A 47 0.64 23.05 -4.08
C GLY A 47 1.51 21.85 -3.75
N LYS A 48 1.98 21.10 -4.75
CA LYS A 48 2.85 19.93 -4.60
C LYS A 48 4.15 20.24 -3.82
N GLU A 49 4.64 21.47 -3.91
CA GLU A 49 5.80 21.96 -3.17
C GLU A 49 5.59 22.02 -1.65
N ARG A 50 4.33 22.08 -1.19
CA ARG A 50 3.97 22.04 0.23
C ARG A 50 3.94 20.63 0.80
N ILE A 51 3.96 19.61 -0.04
CA ILE A 51 3.92 18.21 0.38
C ILE A 51 5.29 17.82 0.93
N ARG A 52 5.36 17.57 2.24
CA ARG A 52 6.60 17.19 2.94
C ARG A 52 6.79 15.69 3.10
N VAL A 53 5.71 14.93 3.06
CA VAL A 53 5.72 13.47 3.27
C VAL A 53 4.74 12.83 2.31
N VAL A 54 5.20 11.80 1.59
CA VAL A 54 4.37 10.93 0.78
C VAL A 54 4.51 9.50 1.30
N CYS A 55 3.39 8.94 1.77
CA CYS A 55 3.28 7.54 2.14
C CYS A 55 2.82 6.76 0.91
N ILE A 56 3.57 5.74 0.53
CA ILE A 56 3.28 4.87 -0.60
C ILE A 56 3.37 3.41 -0.18
N ASP A 57 2.79 2.51 -0.97
CA ASP A 57 3.09 1.09 -0.86
C ASP A 57 4.59 0.80 -1.20
N LEU A 58 4.95 -0.48 -1.27
CA LEU A 58 6.32 -0.90 -1.57
C LEU A 58 6.65 -0.89 -3.08
N SER A 59 5.83 -0.24 -3.93
CA SER A 59 6.01 -0.19 -5.39
C SER A 59 7.19 0.68 -5.81
N SER A 60 8.10 0.09 -6.58
CA SER A 60 9.23 0.81 -7.19
C SER A 60 8.76 1.87 -8.18
N SER A 61 7.66 1.61 -8.91
CA SER A 61 7.05 2.56 -9.85
C SER A 61 6.55 3.81 -9.13
N TYR A 62 5.86 3.66 -8.00
CA TYR A 62 5.42 4.81 -7.20
C TYR A 62 6.58 5.56 -6.59
N ARG A 63 7.60 4.85 -6.10
CA ARG A 63 8.81 5.48 -5.58
C ARG A 63 9.47 6.38 -6.64
N ALA A 64 9.59 5.92 -7.88
CA ALA A 64 10.15 6.70 -8.97
C ALA A 64 9.28 7.93 -9.31
N LEU A 65 7.97 7.73 -9.38
CA LEU A 65 7.01 8.79 -9.67
C LEU A 65 7.02 9.87 -8.58
N VAL A 66 7.01 9.48 -7.31
CA VAL A 66 7.05 10.43 -6.18
C VAL A 66 8.36 11.22 -6.17
N LYS A 67 9.51 10.58 -6.43
CA LYS A 67 10.79 11.29 -6.54
C LYS A 67 10.78 12.35 -7.65
N ARG A 68 10.08 12.07 -8.76
CA ARG A 68 10.01 12.98 -9.91
C ARG A 68 9.13 14.21 -9.62
N TYR A 69 7.99 14.03 -8.97
CA TYR A 69 6.98 15.10 -8.80
C TYR A 69 7.01 15.78 -7.42
N PHE A 70 7.57 15.12 -6.41
CA PHE A 70 7.68 15.61 -5.04
C PHE A 70 9.13 15.45 -4.53
N PRO A 71 10.13 16.09 -5.16
CA PRO A 71 11.54 15.88 -4.85
C PRO A 71 11.90 16.28 -3.41
N ASN A 72 11.15 17.21 -2.81
CA ASN A 72 11.35 17.69 -1.44
C ASN A 72 10.60 16.85 -0.39
N ALA A 73 9.76 15.90 -0.82
CA ALA A 73 8.98 15.08 0.10
C ALA A 73 9.77 13.85 0.56
N LYS A 74 9.66 13.53 1.85
CA LYS A 74 10.12 12.25 2.38
C LYS A 74 9.17 11.13 1.94
N ILE A 75 9.74 10.06 1.38
CA ILE A 75 8.99 8.86 0.99
C ILE A 75 8.94 7.92 2.20
N VAL A 76 7.74 7.58 2.63
CA VAL A 76 7.48 6.67 3.75
C VAL A 76 6.75 5.43 3.22
N ALA A 77 7.13 4.25 3.72
CA ALA A 77 6.44 3.02 3.39
C ALA A 77 5.15 2.90 4.19
N ASP A 78 4.08 2.48 3.52
CA ASP A 78 2.81 2.21 4.16
C ASP A 78 2.90 1.01 5.11
N ARG A 79 2.55 1.24 6.38
CA ARG A 79 2.67 0.25 7.44
C ARG A 79 1.80 -0.98 7.19
N PHE A 80 0.58 -0.80 6.67
CA PHE A 80 -0.32 -1.92 6.40
C PHE A 80 0.25 -2.83 5.31
N HIS A 81 0.77 -2.24 4.24
CA HIS A 81 1.42 -2.97 3.15
C HIS A 81 2.67 -3.73 3.61
N VAL A 82 3.50 -3.12 4.46
CA VAL A 82 4.68 -3.77 5.06
C VAL A 82 4.28 -4.96 5.92
N ILE A 83 3.33 -4.80 6.85
CA ILE A 83 2.87 -5.88 7.72
C ILE A 83 2.25 -7.01 6.90
N ARG A 84 1.43 -6.67 5.88
CA ARG A 84 0.82 -7.66 4.98
C ARG A 84 1.88 -8.48 4.26
N LEU A 85 2.91 -7.83 3.72
CA LEU A 85 4.00 -8.52 3.02
C LEU A 85 4.76 -9.47 3.95
N ILE A 86 5.13 -9.00 5.14
CA ILE A 86 5.83 -9.84 6.14
C ILE A 86 4.98 -11.05 6.49
N ASN A 87 3.69 -10.87 6.78
CA ASN A 87 2.78 -11.97 7.08
C ASN A 87 2.68 -12.97 5.91
N GLN A 88 2.66 -12.50 4.67
CA GLN A 88 2.64 -13.38 3.50
C GLN A 88 3.94 -14.19 3.37
N LEU A 89 5.09 -13.55 3.54
CA LEU A 89 6.40 -14.22 3.47
C LEU A 89 6.55 -15.26 4.58
N SER A 90 6.22 -14.89 5.84
CA SER A 90 6.26 -15.83 6.97
C SER A 90 5.40 -17.05 6.69
N MET A 91 4.17 -16.87 6.19
CA MET A 91 3.28 -17.97 5.83
C MET A 91 3.84 -18.86 4.72
N GLN A 92 4.50 -18.27 3.70
CA GLN A 92 5.15 -19.03 2.64
C GLN A 92 6.31 -19.87 3.18
N THR A 93 7.17 -19.29 4.02
CA THR A 93 8.27 -19.99 4.67
C THR A 93 7.75 -21.12 5.56
N PHE A 94 6.70 -20.89 6.34
CA PHE A 94 6.08 -21.92 7.17
C PHE A 94 5.58 -23.11 6.33
N HIS A 95 4.94 -22.88 5.19
CA HIS A 95 4.51 -23.96 4.29
C HIS A 95 5.68 -24.72 3.65
N GLN A 96 6.85 -24.08 3.49
CA GLN A 96 8.05 -24.76 2.97
C GLN A 96 8.68 -25.65 4.03
N ILE A 97 8.61 -25.26 5.31
CA ILE A 97 9.13 -26.04 6.44
C ILE A 97 8.20 -27.22 6.77
N ASP A 98 6.89 -26.98 6.81
CA ASP A 98 5.88 -28.01 7.07
C ASP A 98 4.69 -27.88 6.09
N PRO A 99 4.68 -28.68 5.00
CA PRO A 99 3.60 -28.69 4.03
C PRO A 99 2.25 -29.15 4.60
N ALA A 100 2.22 -29.96 5.67
CA ALA A 100 0.99 -30.46 6.27
C ALA A 100 0.25 -29.36 7.06
N MET A 101 0.99 -28.34 7.53
CA MET A 101 0.43 -27.19 8.23
C MET A 101 -0.53 -26.34 7.36
N LYS A 102 -0.44 -26.44 6.03
CA LYS A 102 -1.41 -25.79 5.09
C LYS A 102 -2.86 -26.17 5.39
N TYR A 103 -3.09 -27.37 5.93
CA TYR A 103 -4.43 -27.88 6.26
C TYR A 103 -4.86 -27.55 7.70
N GLN A 104 -3.92 -27.08 8.55
CA GLN A 104 -4.18 -26.71 9.95
C GLN A 104 -4.56 -25.23 10.08
N ARG A 105 -5.75 -24.89 9.58
CA ARG A 105 -6.24 -23.50 9.58
C ARG A 105 -6.29 -22.85 10.98
N GLY A 106 -6.51 -23.62 12.04
CA GLY A 106 -6.53 -23.12 13.42
C GLY A 106 -5.18 -22.56 13.86
N THR A 107 -4.11 -23.33 13.68
CA THR A 107 -2.73 -22.92 13.99
C THR A 107 -2.31 -21.68 13.19
N LEU A 108 -2.68 -21.64 11.90
CA LEU A 108 -2.40 -20.50 11.03
C LEU A 108 -3.15 -19.22 11.44
N MET A 109 -4.35 -19.35 12.00
CA MET A 109 -5.08 -18.21 12.57
C MET A 109 -4.44 -17.77 13.88
N ALA A 110 -4.02 -18.71 14.74
CA ALA A 110 -3.35 -18.38 15.99
C ALA A 110 -2.07 -17.56 15.77
N LEU A 111 -1.28 -17.89 14.74
CA LEU A 111 -0.07 -17.15 14.36
C LEU A 111 -0.33 -15.70 13.90
N LYS A 112 -1.55 -15.39 13.46
CA LYS A 112 -1.96 -14.03 13.02
C LYS A 112 -2.69 -13.27 14.12
N THR A 113 -3.11 -13.98 15.16
CA THR A 113 -3.80 -13.43 16.31
C THR A 113 -2.78 -12.87 17.29
N LYS A 114 -3.13 -11.73 17.89
CA LYS A 114 -2.30 -11.15 18.95
C LYS A 114 -2.19 -12.13 20.12
N PRO A 115 -1.02 -12.27 20.77
CA PRO A 115 -0.83 -13.22 21.87
C PRO A 115 -1.88 -13.08 22.98
N GLU A 116 -2.28 -11.84 23.28
CA GLU A 116 -3.31 -11.52 24.28
C GLU A 116 -4.71 -12.07 23.98
N ASN A 117 -4.97 -12.53 22.74
CA ASN A 117 -6.26 -13.04 22.28
C ASN A 117 -6.27 -14.57 22.11
N LEU A 118 -5.25 -15.29 22.61
CA LEU A 118 -5.08 -16.75 22.46
C LEU A 118 -5.47 -17.56 23.72
N SER A 119 -6.15 -16.93 24.68
CA SER A 119 -6.64 -17.55 25.91
C SER A 119 -7.83 -18.48 25.71
#